data_AF-A0A1B0FGT5-F1
#
_entry.id   AF-A0A1B0FGT5-F1
#
_cell.length_a   1.000
_cell.length_b   1.000
_cell.length_c   1.000
_cell.angle_alpha   90.00
_cell.angle_beta   90.00
_cell.angle_gamma   90.00
#
_symmetry.space_group_name_H-M   'P 1'
#
loop_
_entity.id
_entity.type
_entity.pdbx_description
1 polymer ?
#
loop_
_entity_poly.entity_id
_entity_poly.type
_entity_poly.pdbx_seq_one_letter_code
_entity_poly.pdbx_strand_id
1 'polypeptide(L)'
;MVVTNVVSLPTEEKLTVTELNLPTAALRAGAFHLGKSCEKPIIYLFTFVLFGFQEFMLRRLELDNPRACIMEGKVVTRCALDFFRKIHHTERPTPPKREKKA
;
A
#
# COMPACT_ATOMS: atom_id res chain seq x y z
N MET A 1 10.85 27.41 0.98
CA MET A 1 9.65 27.21 1.83
C MET A 1 9.88 27.99 3.11
N VAL A 2 9.19 29.12 3.29
CA VAL A 2 9.29 29.96 4.50
C VAL A 2 8.46 29.28 5.59
N VAL A 3 9.12 28.89 6.68
CA VAL A 3 8.49 28.22 7.82
C VAL A 3 8.06 29.29 8.82
N THR A 4 6.83 29.81 8.66
CA THR A 4 6.12 30.48 9.75
C THR A 4 4.61 30.24 9.62
N ASN A 5 3.98 29.96 10.77
CA ASN A 5 2.56 29.72 11.06
C ASN A 5 2.13 28.24 11.11
N VAL A 6 2.12 27.70 12.34
CA VAL A 6 1.37 26.56 12.87
C VAL A 6 1.06 25.43 11.86
N VAL A 7 1.94 24.45 11.79
CA VAL A 7 1.72 23.24 10.99
C VAL A 7 0.66 22.36 11.67
N SER A 8 -0.54 22.29 11.10
CA SER A 8 -1.58 21.36 11.57
C SER A 8 -1.22 19.91 11.23
N LEU A 9 -0.56 19.23 12.16
CA LEU A 9 -0.28 17.80 12.05
C LEU A 9 -1.53 17.00 12.44
N PRO A 10 -1.88 15.94 11.68
CA PRO A 10 -2.94 15.03 12.07
C PRO A 10 -2.55 14.26 13.33
N THR A 11 -3.54 13.87 14.14
CA THR A 11 -3.39 13.01 15.32
C THR A 11 -2.79 11.65 14.95
N GLU A 12 -1.99 11.07 15.85
CA GLU A 12 -1.28 9.79 15.63
C GLU A 12 -2.23 8.62 15.30
N GLU A 13 -3.43 8.61 15.86
CA GLU A 13 -4.48 7.62 15.57
C GLU A 13 -4.89 7.59 14.09
N LYS A 14 -4.80 8.73 13.39
CA LYS A 14 -5.06 8.79 11.95
C LYS A 14 -3.93 8.18 11.15
N LEU A 15 -2.73 8.03 11.71
CA LEU A 15 -1.57 7.42 11.07
C LEU A 15 -1.45 5.91 11.29
N THR A 16 -2.03 5.37 12.36
CA THR A 16 -1.93 3.94 12.68
C THR A 16 -2.64 3.09 11.61
N VAL A 17 -1.86 2.28 10.90
CA VAL A 17 -2.28 1.31 9.87
C VAL A 17 -1.40 0.07 10.04
N THR A 18 -1.94 -1.10 9.71
CA THR A 18 -1.13 -2.34 9.68
C THR A 18 0.00 -2.21 8.67
N GLU A 19 1.24 -2.39 9.13
CA GLU A 19 2.42 -2.33 8.27
C GLU A 19 2.63 -3.61 7.46
N LEU A 20 3.27 -3.47 6.30
CA LEU A 20 3.61 -4.56 5.40
C LEU A 20 5.04 -5.04 5.67
N ASN A 21 5.19 -6.07 6.49
CA ASN A 21 6.49 -6.64 6.88
C ASN A 21 7.06 -7.57 5.80
N LEU A 22 7.49 -7.01 4.66
CA LEU A 22 8.09 -7.77 3.55
C LEU A 22 9.46 -7.20 3.17
N PRO A 23 10.43 -8.06 2.78
CA PRO A 23 11.70 -7.59 2.25
C PRO A 23 11.50 -6.93 0.88
N THR A 24 12.32 -5.93 0.57
CA THR A 24 12.25 -5.17 -0.69
C THR A 24 12.30 -6.05 -1.93
N ALA A 25 13.05 -7.16 -1.89
CA ALA A 25 13.14 -8.12 -2.98
C ALA A 25 11.78 -8.77 -3.30
N ALA A 26 11.02 -9.18 -2.28
CA ALA A 26 9.70 -9.79 -2.46
C ALA A 26 8.68 -8.76 -2.96
N LEU A 27 8.73 -7.54 -2.42
CA LEU A 27 7.86 -6.45 -2.85
C LEU A 27 8.08 -6.12 -4.33
N ARG A 28 9.35 -6.06 -4.77
CA ARG A 28 9.70 -5.74 -6.16
C ARG A 28 9.31 -6.84 -7.13
N ALA A 29 9.48 -8.11 -6.74
CA ALA A 29 9.04 -9.25 -7.54
C ALA A 29 7.51 -9.27 -7.73
N GLY A 30 6.77 -8.94 -6.68
CA GLY A 30 5.31 -8.87 -6.71
C GLY A 30 4.72 -7.60 -7.34
N ALA A 31 5.53 -6.60 -7.68
CA ALA A 31 5.07 -5.26 -8.05
C ALA A 31 4.16 -5.24 -9.29
N PHE A 32 4.52 -5.99 -10.34
CA PHE A 32 3.75 -6.05 -11.58
C PHE A 32 2.35 -6.66 -11.37
N HIS A 33 2.27 -7.73 -10.56
CA HIS A 33 1.03 -8.41 -10.25
C HIS A 33 0.17 -7.64 -9.24
N LEU A 34 0.82 -6.99 -8.26
CA LEU A 34 0.16 -6.12 -7.30
C LEU A 34 -0.52 -4.95 -8.00
N GLY A 35 0.17 -4.29 -8.92
CA GLY A 35 -0.39 -3.19 -9.71
C GLY A 35 -1.67 -3.60 -10.42
N LYS A 36 -1.63 -4.71 -11.18
CA LYS A 36 -2.83 -5.22 -11.89
C LYS A 36 -3.94 -5.72 -10.98
N SER A 37 -3.60 -6.26 -9.81
CA SER A 37 -4.58 -6.78 -8.85
C SER A 37 -5.32 -5.68 -8.10
N CYS A 38 -4.63 -4.56 -7.83
CA CYS A 38 -5.17 -3.40 -7.13
C CYS A 38 -5.60 -2.25 -8.06
N GLU A 39 -5.53 -2.44 -9.38
CA GLU A 39 -6.08 -1.52 -10.39
C GLU A 39 -7.61 -1.61 -10.44
N LYS A 40 -8.17 -2.80 -10.15
CA LYS A 40 -9.61 -3.03 -10.25
C LYS A 40 -10.33 -2.61 -8.96
N PRO A 41 -11.43 -1.83 -9.04
CA PRO A 41 -12.33 -1.69 -7.90
C PRO A 41 -12.93 -3.05 -7.59
N ILE A 42 -12.67 -3.60 -6.41
CA ILE A 42 -13.35 -4.81 -5.97
C ILE A 42 -14.77 -4.39 -5.51
N ILE A 43 -15.68 -4.45 -6.48
CA ILE A 43 -17.13 -4.69 -6.37
C ILE A 43 -18.00 -3.57 -5.75
N TYR A 44 -18.83 -3.02 -6.63
CA TYR A 44 -20.22 -2.56 -6.46
C TYR A 44 -20.78 -2.49 -5.03
N LEU A 45 -20.64 -1.33 -4.38
CA LEU A 45 -21.75 -0.76 -3.63
C LEU A 45 -21.87 0.72 -4.01
N PHE A 46 -23.05 1.06 -4.51
CA PHE A 46 -23.48 2.27 -5.23
C PHE A 46 -23.27 3.63 -4.51
N THR A 47 -22.40 3.74 -3.50
CA THR A 47 -22.20 5.02 -2.77
C THR A 47 -20.82 5.20 -2.13
N PHE A 48 -19.87 4.28 -2.31
CA PHE A 48 -18.51 4.46 -1.81
C PHE A 48 -17.50 3.91 -2.81
N VAL A 49 -16.97 4.78 -3.66
CA VAL A 49 -15.94 4.38 -4.60
C VAL A 49 -14.64 4.13 -3.82
N LEU A 50 -14.29 2.87 -3.62
CA LEU A 50 -13.02 2.47 -3.05
C LEU A 50 -11.96 2.53 -4.15
N PHE A 51 -11.35 3.69 -4.31
CA PHE A 51 -10.35 3.95 -5.33
C PHE A 51 -8.95 3.44 -4.91
N GLY A 52 -8.26 2.76 -5.83
CA GLY A 52 -6.98 2.08 -5.60
C GLY A 52 -5.74 2.97 -5.74
N PHE A 53 -4.65 2.38 -6.26
CA PHE A 53 -3.35 3.07 -6.45
C PHE A 53 -3.42 4.28 -7.39
N GLN A 54 -4.28 4.26 -8.40
CA GLN A 54 -4.37 5.32 -9.41
C GLN A 54 -4.81 6.66 -8.81
N GLU A 55 -5.90 6.69 -8.04
CA GLU A 55 -6.37 7.93 -7.40
C GLU A 55 -5.41 8.43 -6.33
N PHE A 56 -4.76 7.52 -5.60
CA PHE A 56 -3.74 7.93 -4.64
C PHE A 56 -2.59 8.70 -5.32
N MET A 57 -2.18 8.25 -6.51
CA MET A 57 -1.15 8.92 -7.29
C MET A 57 -1.66 10.23 -7.90
N LEU A 58 -2.87 10.26 -8.46
CA LEU A 58 -3.52 11.49 -8.96
C LEU A 58 -3.63 12.54 -7.87
N ARG A 59 -4.19 12.19 -6.70
CA ARG A 59 -4.38 13.11 -5.58
C ARG A 59 -3.07 13.68 -5.07
N ARG A 60 -1.99 12.88 -5.06
CA ARG A 60 -0.67 13.35 -4.69
C ARG A 60 -0.10 14.36 -5.68
N LEU A 61 -0.33 14.14 -6.97
CA LEU A 61 0.12 15.06 -8.03
C LEU A 61 -0.67 16.37 -8.03
N GLU A 62 -1.98 16.30 -7.76
CA GLU A 62 -2.85 17.49 -7.77
C GLU A 62 -2.70 18.35 -6.52
N LEU A 63 -2.73 17.72 -5.33
CA LEU A 63 -2.83 18.45 -4.07
C LEU A 63 -1.48 18.84 -3.48
N ASP A 64 -0.39 18.17 -3.90
CA ASP A 64 0.99 18.30 -3.41
C ASP A 64 1.12 18.29 -1.86
N ASN A 65 0.11 17.73 -1.20
CA ASN A 65 -0.06 17.75 0.25
C ASN A 65 -0.33 16.33 0.77
N PRO A 66 0.64 15.70 1.46
CA PRO A 66 0.50 14.30 1.88
C PRO A 66 -0.54 14.09 2.99
N ARG A 67 -0.88 15.14 3.75
CA ARG A 67 -1.83 15.05 4.89
C ARG A 67 -3.27 14.80 4.44
N ALA A 68 -3.66 15.31 3.28
CA ALA A 68 -4.98 15.09 2.72
C ALA A 68 -5.11 13.66 2.15
N CYS A 69 -4.02 13.08 1.65
CA CYS A 69 -4.00 11.79 0.95
C CYS A 69 -3.92 10.57 1.89
N ILE A 70 -4.05 10.75 3.21
CA ILE A 70 -3.88 9.68 4.19
C ILE A 70 -4.96 8.61 4.01
N MET A 71 -6.21 9.01 3.73
CA MET A 71 -7.33 8.06 3.62
C MET A 71 -7.14 7.08 2.46
N GLU A 72 -6.76 7.58 1.29
CA GLU A 72 -6.48 6.78 0.10
C GLU A 72 -5.24 5.90 0.32
N GLY A 73 -4.22 6.43 1.01
CA GLY A 73 -3.06 5.65 1.40
C GLY A 73 -3.42 4.42 2.23
N LYS A 74 -4.39 4.52 3.16
CA LYS A 74 -4.87 3.36 3.94
C LYS A 74 -5.51 2.29 3.06
N VAL A 75 -6.25 2.70 2.04
CA VAL A 75 -6.90 1.78 1.09
C VAL A 75 -5.83 1.03 0.29
N VAL A 76 -4.82 1.75 -0.18
CA VAL A 76 -3.68 1.16 -0.91
C VAL A 76 -2.94 0.12 -0.05
N THR A 77 -2.64 0.43 1.21
CA THR A 77 -1.97 -0.52 2.13
C THR A 77 -2.83 -1.75 2.39
N ARG A 78 -4.16 -1.60 2.55
CA ARG A 78 -5.08 -2.73 2.72
C ARG A 78 -5.10 -3.65 1.50
N CYS A 79 -5.17 -3.08 0.28
CA CYS A 79 -5.13 -3.88 -0.94
C CYS A 79 -3.83 -4.67 -1.07
N ALA A 80 -2.68 -4.06 -0.73
CA ALA A 80 -1.40 -4.75 -0.72
C ALA A 80 -1.37 -5.91 0.29
N LEU A 81 -1.88 -5.71 1.51
CA LEU A 81 -1.96 -6.78 2.51
C LEU A 81 -2.78 -7.97 2.02
N ASP A 82 -3.95 -7.73 1.43
CA ASP A 82 -4.81 -8.80 0.94
C ASP A 82 -4.20 -9.54 -0.26
N PHE A 83 -3.46 -8.84 -1.11
CA PHE A 83 -2.70 -9.45 -2.20
C PHE A 83 -1.61 -10.39 -1.69
N PHE A 84 -0.78 -9.93 -0.75
CA PHE A 84 0.30 -10.76 -0.20
C PHE A 84 -0.21 -11.91 0.68
N ARG A 85 -1.37 -11.75 1.34
CA ARG A 85 -2.07 -12.87 2.00
C ARG A 85 -2.44 -13.96 0.99
N LYS A 86 -3.01 -13.59 -0.15
CA LYS A 86 -3.38 -14.56 -1.20
C LYS A 86 -2.16 -15.33 -1.72
N ILE A 87 -1.06 -14.63 -2.03
CA ILE A 87 0.19 -15.27 -2.50
C ILE A 87 0.77 -16.23 -1.45
N HIS A 88 0.73 -15.84 -0.18
CA HIS A 88 1.26 -16.66 0.90
C HIS A 88 0.53 -18.02 1.00
N HIS A 89 -0.77 -18.04 0.71
CA HIS A 89 -1.57 -19.27 0.75
C HIS A 89 -1.39 -20.17 -0.47
N THR A 90 -1.04 -19.63 -1.64
CA THR A 90 -0.98 -20.41 -2.89
C THR A 90 0.41 -20.93 -3.24
N GLU A 91 1.51 -20.21 -2.99
CA GLU A 91 2.79 -20.50 -3.67
C GLU A 91 4.05 -20.30 -2.82
N ARG A 92 4.20 -21.02 -1.69
CA ARG A 92 5.55 -21.18 -1.12
C ARG A 92 6.15 -22.54 -1.50
N PRO A 93 6.96 -22.63 -2.57
CA PRO A 93 8.04 -23.61 -2.58
C PRO A 93 9.00 -23.28 -1.43
N THR A 94 9.43 -24.31 -0.70
CA THR A 94 10.33 -24.17 0.45
C THR A 94 11.60 -23.40 0.07
N PRO A 95 12.10 -22.49 0.92
CA PRO A 95 13.35 -21.79 0.65
C PRO A 95 14.47 -22.82 0.42
N PRO A 96 15.37 -22.61 -0.56
CA PRO A 96 16.51 -23.49 -0.73
C PRO A 96 17.31 -23.48 0.57
N LYS A 97 17.51 -24.67 1.17
CA LYS A 97 18.33 -24.83 2.37
C LYS A 97 19.69 -24.21 2.06
N ARG A 98 20.09 -23.16 2.80
CA ARG A 98 21.46 -22.63 2.70
C ARG A 98 22.40 -23.78 3.02
N GLU A 99 23.03 -24.34 1.99
CA GLU A 99 24.11 -25.30 2.16
C GLU A 99 25.25 -24.54 2.85
N LYS A 100 25.51 -24.91 4.11
CA LYS A 100 26.66 -24.39 4.85
C LYS A 100 27.90 -24.87 4.10
N LYS A 101 28.55 -23.98 3.34
CA LYS A 101 29.91 -24.24 2.85
C LYS A 101 30.81 -24.38 4.08
N ALA A 102 31.21 -25.63 4.33
CA ALA A 102 32.28 -25.98 5.25
C ALA A 102 33.63 -25.46 4.71
#